data_AF-A0A3M2BJZ8-F1
#
_entry.id   AF-A0A3M2BJZ8-F1
#
_cell.length_a   1.000
_cell.length_b   1.000
_cell.length_c   1.000
_cell.angle_alpha   90.00
_cell.angle_beta   90.00
_cell.angle_gamma   90.00
#
_symmetry.space_group_name_H-M   'P 1'
#
loop_
_entity.id
_entity.type
_entity.pdbx_description
1 polymer ?
#
loop_
_entity_poly.entity_id
_entity_poly.type
_entity_poly.pdbx_seq_one_letter_code
_entity_poly.pdbx_strand_id
1 'polypeptide(L)'
;PLPIVAYQVFPDGRETLLRNVEISGLSAASFKDVVAAAARAEPYAVPFSPQRDDPFRGFLGAVSGEPVVSLVVPSLLFEELTLKKPSGEIPKPPVAKHPYFDRRGE
;
A
#
# COMPACT_ATOMS: atom_id res chain seq x y z
N PRO A 1 -3.76 -5.21 3.36
CA PRO A 1 -3.34 -3.79 3.14
C PRO A 1 -2.35 -3.73 1.98
N LEU A 2 -2.42 -2.71 1.12
CA LEU A 2 -1.49 -2.56 0.00
C LEU A 2 -0.17 -1.95 0.49
N PRO A 3 0.97 -2.62 0.31
CA PRO A 3 2.27 -2.00 0.53
C PRO A 3 2.49 -0.85 -0.46
N ILE A 4 3.18 0.20 -0.01
CA ILE A 4 3.51 1.37 -0.84
C ILE A 4 4.49 0.95 -1.96
N VAL A 5 5.49 0.13 -1.61
CA VAL A 5 6.46 -0.48 -2.53
C VAL A 5 6.76 -1.89 -2.03
N ALA A 6 6.95 -2.84 -2.94
CA ALA A 6 7.36 -4.21 -2.63
C ALA A 6 8.41 -4.68 -3.63
N TYR A 7 9.44 -5.37 -3.15
CA TYR A 7 10.50 -5.97 -3.96
C TYR A 7 10.65 -7.44 -3.63
N GLN A 8 10.93 -8.25 -4.64
CA GLN A 8 11.48 -9.59 -4.46
C GLN A 8 13.01 -9.46 -4.43
N VAL A 9 13.62 -9.87 -3.32
CA VAL A 9 15.07 -9.88 -3.13
C VAL A 9 15.57 -11.32 -3.28
N PHE A 10 16.54 -11.54 -4.15
CA PHE A 10 17.18 -12.84 -4.36
C PHE A 10 18.41 -13.01 -3.45
N PRO A 11 18.91 -14.24 -3.22
CA PRO A 11 20.10 -14.47 -2.39
C PRO A 11 21.37 -13.78 -2.88
N ASP A 12 21.45 -13.45 -4.17
CA ASP A 12 22.53 -12.69 -4.80
C ASP A 12 22.38 -11.16 -4.62
N GLY A 13 21.32 -10.71 -3.95
CA GLY A 13 21.00 -9.30 -3.70
C GLY A 13 20.25 -8.61 -4.84
N ARG A 14 19.94 -9.32 -5.94
CA ARG A 14 19.14 -8.72 -7.02
C ARG A 14 17.73 -8.41 -6.54
N GLU A 15 17.20 -7.26 -6.95
CA GLU A 15 15.85 -6.83 -6.62
C GLU A 15 14.96 -6.74 -7.87
N THR A 16 13.72 -7.22 -7.74
CA THR A 16 12.68 -7.06 -8.77
C THR A 16 11.45 -6.39 -8.15
N LEU A 17 10.99 -5.29 -8.74
CA LEU A 17 9.79 -4.58 -8.30
C LEU A 17 8.54 -5.46 -8.46
N LEU A 18 7.82 -5.70 -7.36
CA LEU A 18 6.53 -6.36 -7.35
C LEU A 18 5.42 -5.30 -7.41
N ARG A 19 4.57 -5.42 -8.43
CA ARG A 19 3.40 -4.54 -8.61
C ARG A 19 2.12 -5.30 -8.29
N ASN A 20 1.12 -4.58 -7.79
CA ASN A 20 -0.21 -5.11 -7.51
C ASN A 20 -0.12 -6.37 -6.62
N VAL A 21 0.42 -6.18 -5.42
CA VAL A 21 0.44 -7.21 -4.37
C VAL A 21 -0.19 -6.65 -3.11
N GLU A 22 -0.84 -7.51 -2.34
CA GLU A 22 -1.43 -7.19 -1.04
C GLU A 22 -0.95 -8.21 -0.01
N ILE A 23 -0.63 -7.75 1.20
CA ILE A 23 -0.40 -8.66 2.33
C ILE A 23 -1.75 -9.26 2.74
N SER A 24 -1.82 -10.58 2.76
CA SER A 24 -3.01 -11.35 3.10
C SER A 24 -2.84 -12.06 4.45
N GLY A 25 -3.91 -12.09 5.25
CA GLY A 25 -3.92 -12.87 6.49
C GLY A 25 -3.08 -12.31 7.65
N LEU A 26 -2.57 -11.09 7.54
CA LEU A 26 -1.85 -10.45 8.65
C LEU A 26 -2.78 -10.22 9.83
N SER A 27 -2.46 -10.84 10.96
CA SER A 27 -3.21 -10.73 12.22
C SER A 27 -2.26 -10.56 13.39
N ALA A 28 -2.81 -10.35 14.60
CA ALA A 28 -2.02 -10.31 15.82
C ALA A 28 -1.21 -11.62 16.03
N ALA A 29 -1.70 -12.76 15.56
CA ALA A 29 -0.99 -14.04 15.67
C ALA A 29 0.27 -14.10 14.80
N SER A 30 0.26 -13.44 13.63
CA SER A 30 1.39 -13.39 12.69
C SER A 30 2.64 -12.72 13.26
N PHE A 31 2.49 -11.92 14.32
CA PHE A 31 3.65 -11.30 14.98
C PHE A 31 4.52 -12.30 15.75
N LYS A 32 4.05 -13.53 15.95
CA LYS A 32 4.88 -14.63 16.46
C LYS A 32 5.98 -15.05 15.48
N ASP A 33 5.76 -14.80 14.18
CA ASP A 33 6.68 -15.19 13.12
C ASP A 33 7.77 -14.12 12.87
N VAL A 34 7.86 -13.08 13.71
CA VAL A 34 8.94 -12.08 13.62
C VAL A 34 10.23 -12.69 14.15
N VAL A 35 11.22 -12.87 13.28
CA VAL A 35 12.52 -13.49 13.60
C VAL A 35 13.63 -12.48 13.81
N ALA A 36 13.47 -11.25 13.30
CA ALA A 36 14.40 -10.17 13.55
C ALA A 36 13.72 -8.79 13.51
N ALA A 37 14.29 -7.84 14.24
CA ALA A 37 13.91 -6.43 14.20
C ALA A 37 15.17 -5.59 14.04
N ALA A 38 15.08 -4.50 13.29
CA ALA A 38 16.15 -3.52 13.20
C ALA A 38 16.41 -2.89 14.58
N ALA A 39 17.68 -2.62 14.89
CA ALA A 39 18.08 -1.99 16.15
C ALA A 39 17.57 -0.54 16.30
N ARG A 40 17.28 0.12 15.18
CA ARG A 40 16.78 1.49 15.13
C ARG A 40 15.36 1.49 14.57
N ALA A 41 14.48 2.25 15.22
CA ALA A 41 13.15 2.55 14.75
C ALA A 41 13.09 4.00 14.25
N GLU A 42 12.37 4.24 13.17
CA GLU A 42 12.17 5.58 12.61
C GLU A 42 10.70 6.01 12.80
N PRO A 43 10.44 7.30 13.09
CA PRO A 43 9.10 7.82 13.14
C PRO A 43 8.52 8.02 11.73
N TYR A 44 7.30 7.55 11.52
CA TYR A 44 6.51 7.75 10.31
C TYR A 44 5.28 8.58 10.65
N ALA A 45 5.16 9.76 10.04
CA ALA A 45 3.95 10.57 10.10
C ALA A 45 2.95 10.05 9.08
N VAL A 46 1.77 9.61 9.54
CA VAL A 46 0.72 9.09 8.67
C VAL A 46 -0.61 9.80 8.95
N PRO A 47 -1.40 10.15 7.92
CA PRO A 47 -2.79 10.53 8.12
C PRO A 47 -3.53 9.36 8.78
N PHE A 48 -4.24 9.64 9.86
CA PHE A 48 -5.02 8.65 10.59
C PHE A 48 -6.42 9.18 10.81
N SER A 49 -7.39 8.52 10.20
CA SER A 49 -8.80 8.76 10.48
C SER A 49 -9.30 7.65 11.39
N PRO A 50 -9.54 7.91 12.69
CA PRO A 50 -10.21 6.91 13.53
C PRO A 50 -11.58 6.62 12.92
N GLN A 51 -11.86 5.35 12.63
CA GLN A 51 -13.16 4.93 12.11
C GLN A 51 -14.29 5.40 13.03
N ARG A 52 -15.10 6.32 12.53
CA ARG A 52 -16.54 6.30 12.71
C ARG A 52 -17.14 6.31 11.31
N ASP A 53 -18.14 5.48 11.09
CA ASP A 53 -18.96 5.45 9.87
C ASP A 53 -19.72 6.78 9.74
N ASP A 54 -19.02 7.86 9.41
CA ASP A 54 -19.60 9.18 9.21
C ASP A 54 -19.84 9.40 7.71
N PRO A 55 -21.10 9.44 7.25
CA PRO A 55 -21.44 9.68 5.86
C PRO A 55 -21.00 11.08 5.36
N PHE A 56 -20.62 12.01 6.24
CA PHE A 56 -20.13 13.34 5.89
C PHE A 56 -18.59 13.43 5.75
N ARG A 57 -17.87 12.31 5.83
CA ARG A 57 -16.39 12.23 5.75
C ARG A 57 -15.79 12.99 4.55
N GLY A 58 -16.39 12.88 3.37
CA GLY A 58 -15.89 13.54 2.17
C GLY A 58 -15.96 15.07 2.22
N PHE A 59 -16.93 15.62 2.96
CA PHE A 59 -17.13 17.06 3.08
C PHE A 59 -16.34 17.65 4.26
N LEU A 60 -16.39 17.01 5.44
CA LEU A 60 -15.67 17.48 6.63
C LEU A 60 -14.16 17.25 6.55
N GLY A 61 -13.71 16.12 6.00
CA GLY A 61 -12.28 15.84 5.81
C GLY A 61 -11.59 16.83 4.86
N ALA A 62 -12.34 17.39 3.90
CA ALA A 62 -11.86 18.45 3.01
C ALA A 62 -11.76 19.83 3.71
N VAL A 63 -12.46 20.03 4.82
CA VAL A 63 -12.54 21.32 5.53
C VAL A 63 -11.58 21.38 6.72
N SER A 64 -11.43 20.30 7.49
CA SER A 64 -10.60 20.27 8.71
C SER A 64 -9.24 19.59 8.58
N GLY A 65 -8.99 18.93 7.44
CA GLY A 65 -7.83 18.04 7.26
C GLY A 65 -7.96 16.73 8.03
N GLU A 66 -7.22 15.70 7.60
CA GLU A 66 -7.10 14.45 8.34
C GLU A 66 -6.06 14.61 9.46
N PRO A 67 -6.35 14.18 10.70
CA PRO A 67 -5.36 14.25 11.77
C PRO A 67 -4.16 13.37 11.42
N VAL A 68 -2.96 13.88 11.69
CA VAL A 68 -1.70 13.18 11.46
C VAL A 68 -1.23 12.57 12.77
N VAL A 69 -0.87 11.28 12.75
CA VAL A 69 -0.27 10.57 13.88
C VAL A 69 1.14 10.12 13.54
N SER A 70 1.95 9.90 14.57
CA SER A 70 3.30 9.36 14.43
C SER A 70 3.32 7.88 14.82
N LEU A 71 3.85 7.03 13.94
CA LEU A 71 4.11 5.62 14.19
C LEU A 71 5.62 5.41 14.32
N VAL A 72 6.09 4.85 15.42
CA VAL A 72 7.51 4.50 15.61
C VAL A 72 7.63 2.99 15.55
N VAL A 73 8.09 2.46 14.42
CA VAL A 73 8.17 1.02 14.16
C VAL A 73 9.50 0.70 13.47
N PRO A 74 10.27 -0.30 13.96
CA PRO A 74 11.48 -0.75 13.28
C PRO A 74 11.13 -1.59 12.04
N SER A 75 12.12 -1.82 11.17
CA SER A 75 11.97 -2.85 10.14
C SER A 75 11.88 -4.23 10.80
N LEU A 76 10.89 -5.02 10.41
CA LEU A 76 10.64 -6.36 10.93
C LEU A 76 10.88 -7.40 9.83
N LEU A 77 11.57 -8.48 10.18
CA LEU A 77 11.70 -9.66 9.33
C LEU A 77 10.76 -10.74 9.87
N PHE A 78 9.81 -11.13 9.03
CA PHE A 78 8.92 -12.26 9.29
C PHE A 78 9.50 -13.51 8.65
N GLU A 79 9.40 -14.65 9.32
CA GLU A 79 9.72 -15.97 8.78
C GLU A 79 8.78 -16.31 7.61
N GLU A 80 7.48 -16.07 7.80
CA GLU A 80 6.47 -16.31 6.78
C GLU A 80 5.43 -15.17 6.74
N LEU A 81 5.12 -14.71 5.53
CA LEU A 81 4.00 -13.83 5.23
C LEU A 81 3.40 -14.20 3.88
N THR A 82 2.07 -14.18 3.77
CA THR A 82 1.37 -14.45 2.52
C THR A 82 1.11 -13.17 1.74
N LEU A 83 1.47 -13.17 0.46
CA LEU A 83 1.12 -12.12 -0.50
C LEU A 83 0.09 -12.65 -1.52
N LYS A 84 -0.87 -11.82 -1.90
CA LYS A 84 -1.84 -12.12 -2.96
C LYS A 84 -1.92 -10.98 -3.97
N LYS A 85 -2.42 -11.26 -5.17
CA LYS A 85 -2.85 -10.20 -6.09
C LYS A 85 -4.11 -9.52 -5.52
N PRO A 86 -4.25 -8.19 -5.65
CA PRO A 86 -5.47 -7.48 -5.32
C PRO A 86 -6.66 -8.11 -6.03
N SER A 87 -7.75 -8.31 -5.31
CA SER A 87 -9.02 -8.75 -5.87
C SER A 87 -9.86 -7.55 -6.32
N GLY A 88 -10.52 -7.65 -7.47
CA GLY A 88 -11.39 -6.59 -8.02
C GLY A 88 -10.97 -6.15 -9.43
N GLU A 89 -11.77 -5.30 -10.06
CA GLU A 89 -11.39 -4.67 -11.32
C GLU A 89 -10.30 -3.63 -11.06
N ILE A 90 -9.10 -3.88 -11.59
CA ILE A 90 -8.07 -2.85 -11.68
C ILE A 90 -8.48 -1.93 -12.83
N PRO A 91 -8.78 -0.64 -12.58
CA PRO A 91 -9.19 0.27 -13.63
C PRO A 91 -8.08 0.33 -14.67
N LYS A 92 -8.38 -0.14 -15.88
CA LYS A 92 -7.47 -0.03 -17.00
C LYS A 92 -7.32 1.47 -17.29
N PRO A 93 -6.09 2.01 -17.39
CA PRO A 93 -5.91 3.37 -17.82
C PRO A 93 -6.71 3.60 -19.12
N PRO A 94 -7.39 4.74 -19.27
CA PRO A 94 -8.12 5.03 -20.49
C PRO A 94 -7.14 4.97 -21.66
N VAL A 95 -7.46 4.14 -22.65
CA VAL A 95 -6.67 4.06 -23.87
C VAL A 95 -7.03 5.28 -24.71
N ALA A 96 -6.18 6.29 -24.70
CA ALA A 96 -6.28 7.38 -25.66
C ALA A 96 -5.88 6.85 -27.04
N LYS A 97 -6.70 7.12 -28.05
CA LYS A 97 -6.30 6.88 -29.43
C LYS A 97 -5.16 7.82 -29.82
N HIS A 98 -4.28 7.35 -30.70
CA HIS A 98 -3.19 8.17 -31.20
C HIS A 98 -3.74 9.42 -31.92
N PRO A 99 -3.28 10.63 -31.57
CA PRO A 99 -3.88 11.89 -32.04
C PRO A 99 -3.86 12.06 -33.56
N TYR A 100 -2.96 11.37 -34.28
CA TYR A 100 -2.88 11.43 -35.75
C TYR A 100 -3.67 10.35 -36.49
N PHE A 101 -4.14 9.30 -35.82
CA PHE A 101 -4.81 8.16 -36.48
C PHE A 101 -6.31 8.09 -36.20
N ASP A 102 -6.85 9.00 -35.38
CA ASP A 102 -8.29 9.13 -35.16
C ASP A 102 -8.91 9.98 -36.28
N ARG A 103 -9.15 9.35 -37.45
CA ARG A 103 -9.96 9.96 -38.51
C ARG A 103 -11.41 10.02 -38.06
N ARG A 104 -11.82 11.16 -37.52
CA ARG A 104 -13.17 11.72 -37.69
C ARG A 104 -13.07 13.20 -38.03
N GLY A 105 -12.67 13.45 -39.26
CA GLY A 105 -13.07 14.63 -40.01
C GLY A 105 -13.93 14.15 -41.16
N GLU A 106 -15.23 14.01 -40.89
CA GLU A 106 -16.38 14.02 -41.81
C GLU A 106 -17.64 14.22 -40.98
#